data_AF-A0A220MKG1-F1
#
_entry.id   AF-A0A220MKG1-F1
#
_cell.length_a   1.000
_cell.length_b   1.000
_cell.length_c   1.000
_cell.angle_alpha   90.00
_cell.angle_beta   90.00
_cell.angle_gamma   90.00
#
_symmetry.space_group_name_H-M   'P 1'
#
loop_
_entity.id
_entity.type
_entity.pdbx_description
1 polymer ?
#
loop_
_entity_poly.entity_id
_entity_poly.type
_entity_poly.pdbx_seq_one_letter_code
_entity_poly.pdbx_strand_id
1 'polypeptide(L)'
;MIDLFFCNFSFQLGDRVNYQDKELVIAGSTTRIDHALLIHTYQLMPEAGIRQNPIRNDDICGAALGDKIIDIQKDTVKIHLDIDPKQPKAEASWFPYATVYSAEGNSGFHCMPQMGDSVKLYFSTPDEEGAMAVSSVGKGGGSTAKTGNPGFKYWGTNL
;
A
#
# COMPACT_ATOMS: atom_id res chain seq x y z
N MET A 1 -29.50 -13.56 -8.07
CA MET A 1 -29.00 -12.96 -9.32
C MET A 1 -30.18 -12.97 -10.27
N ILE A 2 -30.72 -11.79 -10.60
CA ILE A 2 -31.84 -11.70 -11.53
C ILE A 2 -31.22 -11.26 -12.85
N ASP A 3 -31.13 -12.21 -13.77
CA ASP A 3 -30.84 -11.93 -15.17
C ASP A 3 -32.19 -11.76 -15.84
N LEU A 4 -32.52 -10.58 -16.39
CA LEU A 4 -33.42 -10.38 -17.53
C LEU A 4 -33.89 -8.93 -17.58
N PHE A 5 -33.31 -8.15 -18.49
CA PHE A 5 -33.98 -6.98 -19.07
C PHE A 5 -33.48 -6.77 -20.50
N PHE A 6 -34.36 -6.94 -21.48
CA PHE A 6 -34.13 -6.49 -22.86
C PHE A 6 -34.59 -5.04 -22.93
N CYS A 7 -33.66 -4.09 -23.03
CA CYS A 7 -34.01 -2.67 -23.17
C CYS A 7 -33.31 -2.08 -24.40
N ASN A 8 -34.04 -1.26 -25.17
CA ASN A 8 -33.47 -0.39 -26.20
C ASN A 8 -32.71 0.81 -25.60
N PHE A 9 -32.66 0.93 -24.26
CA PHE A 9 -31.83 1.88 -23.54
C PHE A 9 -30.58 1.20 -22.98
N SER A 10 -29.44 1.88 -23.16
CA SER A 10 -28.16 1.50 -22.55
C SER A 10 -28.09 2.12 -21.16
N PHE A 11 -28.04 1.29 -20.13
CA PHE A 11 -27.76 1.71 -18.77
C PHE A 11 -26.28 1.52 -18.42
N GLN A 12 -25.79 2.31 -17.48
CA GLN A 12 -24.42 2.24 -16.95
C GLN A 12 -24.36 1.45 -15.64
N LEU A 13 -23.16 0.96 -15.31
CA LEU A 13 -22.91 0.39 -13.98
C LEU A 13 -23.16 1.46 -12.92
N GLY A 14 -23.87 1.10 -11.86
CA GLY A 14 -24.27 2.03 -10.80
C GLY A 14 -25.60 2.74 -11.04
N ASP A 15 -26.20 2.65 -12.23
CA ASP A 15 -27.54 3.18 -12.47
C ASP A 15 -28.57 2.49 -11.57
N ARG A 16 -29.55 3.27 -11.10
CA ARG A 16 -30.67 2.79 -10.28
C ARG A 16 -31.90 2.56 -11.15
N VAL A 17 -32.53 1.41 -11.00
CA VAL A 17 -33.73 1.02 -11.74
C VAL A 17 -34.80 0.46 -10.80
N ASN A 18 -36.07 0.72 -11.11
CA ASN A 18 -37.18 0.06 -10.45
C ASN A 18 -37.54 -1.23 -11.18
N TYR A 19 -37.41 -2.36 -10.51
CA TYR A 19 -37.74 -3.68 -11.04
C TYR A 19 -38.64 -4.42 -10.03
N GLN A 20 -39.85 -4.79 -10.45
CA GLN A 20 -40.85 -5.44 -9.58
C GLN A 20 -41.06 -4.69 -8.24
N ASP A 21 -41.27 -3.38 -8.32
CA ASP A 21 -41.48 -2.47 -7.18
C ASP A 21 -40.33 -2.45 -6.16
N LYS A 22 -39.12 -2.81 -6.61
CA LYS A 22 -37.88 -2.72 -5.83
C LYS A 22 -36.87 -1.85 -6.57
N GLU A 23 -36.29 -0.88 -5.86
CA GLU A 23 -35.14 -0.13 -6.34
C GLU A 23 -33.91 -1.04 -6.28
N LEU A 24 -33.29 -1.27 -7.43
CA LEU A 24 -32.08 -2.07 -7.61
C LEU A 24 -31.02 -1.25 -8.37
N VAL A 25 -29.77 -1.67 -8.24
CA VAL A 25 -28.62 -1.06 -8.91
C VAL A 25 -28.07 -2.03 -9.96
N ILE A 26 -27.62 -1.49 -11.08
CA ILE A 26 -26.91 -2.27 -12.10
C ILE A 26 -25.50 -2.57 -11.63
N ALA A 27 -25.28 -3.82 -11.23
CA ALA A 27 -24.01 -4.34 -10.73
C ALA A 27 -23.14 -4.94 -11.84
N GLY A 28 -23.74 -5.29 -12.98
CA GLY A 28 -23.05 -5.89 -14.12
C GLY A 28 -23.83 -5.66 -15.42
N SER A 29 -23.11 -5.61 -16.55
CA SER A 29 -23.68 -5.49 -17.88
C SER A 29 -22.91 -6.36 -18.86
N THR A 30 -23.62 -7.18 -19.62
CA THR A 30 -23.08 -7.97 -20.74
C THR A 30 -23.82 -7.57 -22.00
N THR A 31 -23.08 -7.26 -23.05
CA THR A 31 -23.64 -6.89 -24.35
C THR A 31 -23.24 -7.92 -25.39
N ARG A 32 -24.20 -8.42 -26.17
CA ARG A 32 -23.96 -9.36 -27.27
C ARG A 32 -24.75 -8.96 -28.50
N ILE A 33 -24.26 -9.34 -29.68
CA ILE A 33 -25.01 -9.22 -30.94
C ILE A 33 -25.48 -10.60 -31.34
N ASP A 34 -26.77 -10.73 -31.65
CA ASP A 34 -27.39 -11.98 -32.07
C ASP A 34 -28.31 -11.72 -33.27
N HIS A 35 -28.02 -12.33 -34.41
CA HIS A 35 -28.76 -12.13 -35.68
C HIS A 35 -29.04 -10.64 -36.01
N ALA A 36 -28.01 -9.80 -35.89
CA ALA A 36 -28.07 -8.33 -36.09
C ALA A 36 -28.84 -7.53 -35.03
N LEU A 37 -29.22 -8.13 -33.91
CA LEU A 37 -29.82 -7.44 -32.76
C LEU A 37 -28.78 -7.24 -31.65
N LEU A 38 -28.65 -6.02 -31.15
CA LEU A 38 -27.84 -5.70 -29.98
C LEU A 38 -28.64 -6.00 -28.70
N ILE A 39 -28.14 -6.92 -27.89
CA ILE A 39 -28.78 -7.38 -26.66
C ILE A 39 -27.90 -6.98 -25.48
N HIS A 40 -28.46 -6.16 -24.59
CA HIS A 40 -27.88 -5.89 -23.27
C HIS A 40 -28.53 -6.80 -22.22
N THR A 41 -27.73 -7.35 -21.33
CA THR A 41 -28.17 -8.14 -20.18
C THR A 41 -27.54 -7.54 -18.93
N TYR A 42 -28.39 -7.13 -17.99
CA TYR A 42 -27.96 -6.46 -16.78
C TYR A 42 -28.14 -7.36 -15.56
N GLN A 43 -27.17 -7.31 -14.66
CA GLN A 43 -27.24 -7.93 -13.35
C GLN A 43 -27.71 -6.89 -12.34
N LEU A 44 -28.89 -7.11 -11.76
CA LEU A 44 -29.50 -6.20 -10.78
C LEU A 44 -29.26 -6.71 -9.35
N MET A 45 -28.84 -5.81 -8.46
CA MET A 45 -28.60 -6.12 -7.05
C MET A 45 -29.04 -4.95 -6.16
N PRO A 46 -29.47 -5.19 -4.91
CA PRO A 46 -29.62 -4.11 -3.92
C PRO A 46 -28.26 -3.44 -3.70
N GLU A 47 -28.25 -2.12 -3.52
CA GLU A 47 -27.00 -1.35 -3.31
C GLU A 47 -26.14 -1.92 -2.18
N ALA A 48 -26.77 -2.31 -1.07
CA ALA A 48 -26.09 -2.92 0.08
C ALA A 48 -25.39 -4.25 -0.24
N GLY A 49 -25.79 -4.93 -1.32
CA GLY A 49 -25.23 -6.18 -1.81
C GLY A 49 -24.09 -6.02 -2.81
N ILE A 50 -23.85 -4.82 -3.33
CA ILE A 50 -22.70 -4.52 -4.19
C ILE A 50 -21.50 -4.33 -3.27
N ARG A 51 -20.72 -5.39 -3.11
CA ARG A 51 -19.51 -5.41 -2.29
C ARG A 51 -18.41 -6.17 -3.02
N GLN A 52 -17.19 -5.69 -2.84
CA GLN A 52 -15.99 -6.34 -3.33
C GLN A 52 -15.08 -6.62 -2.14
N ASN A 53 -14.55 -7.84 -2.06
CA ASN A 53 -13.51 -8.13 -1.08
C ASN A 53 -12.28 -7.27 -1.40
N PRO A 54 -11.56 -6.79 -0.37
CA PRO A 54 -10.30 -6.07 -0.59
C PRO A 54 -9.39 -6.86 -1.53
N ILE A 55 -8.97 -6.23 -2.63
CA ILE A 55 -7.91 -6.78 -3.47
C ILE A 55 -6.59 -6.37 -2.83
N ARG A 56 -5.77 -7.36 -2.49
CA ARG A 56 -4.44 -7.15 -1.91
C ARG A 56 -3.37 -7.58 -2.91
N ASN A 57 -2.18 -7.01 -2.76
CA ASN A 57 -1.00 -7.45 -3.49
C ASN A 57 -0.25 -8.48 -2.64
N ASP A 58 -0.56 -9.76 -2.80
CA ASP A 58 0.06 -10.80 -1.97
C ASP A 58 1.57 -10.95 -2.23
N ASP A 59 2.03 -10.58 -3.42
CA ASP A 59 3.45 -10.64 -3.82
C ASP A 59 4.32 -9.59 -3.11
N ILE A 60 3.73 -8.58 -2.46
CA ILE A 60 4.47 -7.59 -1.67
C ILE A 60 4.99 -8.17 -0.35
N CYS A 61 4.44 -9.29 0.11
CA CYS A 61 4.81 -9.90 1.37
C CYS A 61 6.30 -10.31 1.36
N GLY A 62 7.07 -9.82 2.33
CA GLY A 62 8.51 -9.99 2.42
C GLY A 62 9.33 -9.00 1.58
N ALA A 63 8.70 -8.15 0.78
CA ALA A 63 9.39 -7.10 0.04
C ALA A 63 9.93 -6.03 0.98
N ALA A 64 11.06 -5.43 0.59
CA ALA A 64 11.71 -4.35 1.31
C ALA A 64 12.13 -3.26 0.31
N LEU A 65 11.34 -2.19 0.22
CA LEU A 65 11.60 -1.06 -0.68
C LEU A 65 12.52 -0.06 0.03
N GLY A 66 13.58 0.39 -0.62
CA GLY A 66 14.66 1.07 0.09
C GLY A 66 14.98 2.45 -0.46
N ASP A 67 14.82 3.48 0.35
CA ASP A 67 15.28 4.84 0.01
C ASP A 67 15.49 5.70 1.25
N LYS A 68 15.05 6.96 1.30
CA LYS A 68 15.57 7.98 2.24
C LYS A 68 14.49 8.57 3.12
N ILE A 69 14.88 8.89 4.34
CA ILE A 69 14.01 9.57 5.29
C ILE A 69 13.82 11.04 4.90
N ILE A 70 12.57 11.44 4.75
CA ILE A 70 12.16 12.81 4.43
C ILE A 70 11.46 13.52 5.59
N ASP A 71 11.06 12.80 6.64
CA ASP A 71 10.57 13.39 7.88
C ASP A 71 10.64 12.41 9.05
N ILE A 72 10.72 12.93 10.27
CA ILE A 72 10.83 12.15 11.51
C ILE A 72 9.90 12.75 12.56
N GLN A 73 9.07 11.91 13.18
CA GLN A 73 8.23 12.30 14.31
C GLN A 73 8.15 11.16 15.33
N LYS A 74 8.69 11.38 16.53
CA LYS A 74 8.79 10.38 17.61
C LYS A 74 9.40 9.07 17.07
N ASP A 75 8.61 8.00 17.04
CA ASP A 75 9.02 6.65 16.62
C ASP A 75 8.57 6.32 15.19
N THR A 76 8.19 7.35 14.42
CA THR A 76 7.70 7.22 13.05
C THR A 76 8.53 8.05 12.07
N VAL A 77 8.59 7.60 10.83
CA VAL A 77 9.31 8.24 9.74
C VAL A 77 8.43 8.37 8.50
N LYS A 78 8.72 9.38 7.70
CA LYS A 78 8.28 9.46 6.30
C LYS A 78 9.45 9.10 5.40
N ILE A 79 9.19 8.29 4.40
CA ILE A 79 10.19 7.77 3.47
C ILE A 79 9.79 8.25 2.07
N HIS A 80 10.74 8.82 1.34
CA HIS A 80 10.65 8.86 -0.12
C HIS A 80 11.05 7.47 -0.57
N LEU A 81 10.24 6.78 -1.38
CA LEU A 81 10.59 5.48 -1.95
C LEU A 81 11.26 5.68 -3.30
N ASP A 82 12.18 4.78 -3.65
CA ASP A 82 12.94 4.84 -4.91
C ASP A 82 12.08 4.67 -6.17
N ILE A 83 10.94 3.99 -6.03
CA ILE A 83 9.93 3.84 -7.08
C ILE A 83 9.20 5.16 -7.42
N ASP A 84 9.22 6.12 -6.50
CA ASP A 84 8.51 7.39 -6.65
C ASP A 84 9.45 8.46 -7.23
N PRO A 85 9.13 9.06 -8.39
CA PRO A 85 9.96 10.14 -8.94
C PRO A 85 10.00 11.40 -8.05
N LYS A 86 8.92 11.61 -7.27
CA LYS A 86 8.77 12.73 -6.33
C LYS A 86 7.90 12.27 -5.16
N GLN A 87 8.29 12.64 -3.94
CA GLN A 87 7.46 12.42 -2.75
C GLN A 87 7.34 13.72 -1.95
N PRO A 88 6.22 14.46 -2.07
CA PRO A 88 5.94 15.58 -1.18
C PRO A 88 5.78 15.10 0.26
N LYS A 89 6.42 15.77 1.22
CA LYS A 89 6.31 15.41 2.65
C LYS A 89 4.86 15.39 3.15
N ALA A 90 4.01 16.27 2.64
CA ALA A 90 2.61 16.37 3.05
C ALA A 90 1.78 15.13 2.65
N GLU A 91 2.15 14.46 1.54
CA GLU A 91 1.42 13.33 0.97
C GLU A 91 2.00 11.98 1.41
N ALA A 92 3.23 11.96 1.93
CA ALA A 92 3.85 10.74 2.44
C ALA A 92 3.18 10.24 3.73
N SER A 93 3.05 8.92 3.84
CA SER A 93 2.53 8.22 5.02
C SER A 93 3.59 8.08 6.12
N TRP A 94 3.12 8.08 7.37
CA TRP A 94 3.96 7.79 8.53
C TRP A 94 4.08 6.29 8.74
N PHE A 95 5.31 5.80 8.82
CA PHE A 95 5.60 4.40 9.12
C PHE A 95 6.31 4.27 10.46
N PRO A 96 5.97 3.29 11.31
CA PRO A 96 6.70 3.01 12.52
C PRO A 96 8.12 2.55 12.19
N TYR A 97 9.09 3.00 12.97
CA TYR A 97 10.48 2.56 12.86
C TYR A 97 10.75 1.40 13.83
N ALA A 98 11.27 0.29 13.30
CA ALA A 98 11.58 -0.89 14.08
C ALA A 98 12.78 -0.63 15.01
N THR A 99 12.59 -0.88 16.31
CA THR A 99 13.69 -0.87 17.28
C THR A 99 14.43 -2.20 17.26
N VAL A 100 15.75 -2.16 17.42
CA VAL A 100 16.59 -3.36 17.39
C VAL A 100 16.37 -4.23 18.63
N TYR A 101 16.02 -3.61 19.75
CA TYR A 101 15.73 -4.30 21.00
C TYR A 101 14.79 -3.44 21.85
N SER A 102 13.75 -4.06 22.40
CA SER A 102 12.85 -3.46 23.38
C SER A 102 12.57 -4.50 24.47
N ALA A 103 12.69 -4.11 25.73
CA ALA A 103 12.33 -4.90 26.90
C ALA A 103 11.25 -4.19 27.72
N GLU A 104 10.51 -4.95 28.52
CA GLU A 104 9.54 -4.38 29.47
C GLU A 104 10.24 -3.43 30.45
N GLY A 105 9.61 -2.31 30.77
CA GLY A 105 10.13 -1.34 31.75
C GLY A 105 11.07 -0.27 31.17
N ASN A 106 10.85 0.18 29.93
CA ASN A 106 11.55 1.32 29.32
C ASN A 106 13.05 1.08 29.05
N SER A 107 13.47 -0.18 28.99
CA SER A 107 14.83 -0.58 28.62
C SER A 107 14.83 -1.08 27.17
N GLY A 108 15.69 -0.52 26.34
CA GLY A 108 15.67 -0.80 24.91
C GLY A 108 16.82 -0.15 24.17
N PHE A 109 17.15 -0.72 23.02
CA PHE A 109 18.08 -0.11 22.08
C PHE A 109 17.30 0.69 21.03
N HIS A 110 17.06 1.97 21.35
CA HIS A 110 16.38 2.91 20.46
C HIS A 110 17.38 3.92 19.89
N CYS A 111 17.63 3.82 18.59
CA CYS A 111 18.43 4.78 17.84
C CYS A 111 17.61 5.21 16.63
N MET A 112 16.95 6.37 16.76
CA MET A 112 16.17 6.94 15.68
C MET A 112 17.12 7.39 14.56
N PRO A 113 16.80 7.08 13.29
CA PRO A 113 17.60 7.52 12.16
C PRO A 113 17.49 9.04 11.98
N GLN A 114 18.37 9.61 11.18
CA GLN A 114 18.39 11.02 10.84
C GLN A 114 17.75 11.29 9.47
N MET A 115 17.43 12.56 9.24
CA MET A 115 16.96 13.04 7.95
C MET A 115 17.95 12.69 6.84
N GLY A 116 17.47 12.06 5.77
CA GLY A 116 18.29 11.64 4.63
C GLY A 116 18.98 10.28 4.79
N ASP A 117 18.88 9.63 5.96
CA ASP A 117 19.39 8.29 6.16
C ASP A 117 18.67 7.29 5.26
N SER A 118 19.43 6.28 4.82
CA SER A 118 18.87 5.18 4.03
C SER A 118 18.18 4.17 4.94
N VAL A 119 16.93 3.85 4.63
CA VAL A 119 16.11 2.85 5.32
C VAL A 119 15.43 1.95 4.31
N LYS A 120 14.86 0.83 4.77
CA LYS A 120 13.96 0.01 3.98
C LYS A 120 12.58 0.01 4.62
N LEU A 121 11.54 0.15 3.81
CA LEU A 121 10.16 -0.11 4.19
C LEU A 121 9.86 -1.58 3.93
N TYR A 122 9.63 -2.34 5.00
CA TYR A 122 9.40 -3.78 4.98
C TYR A 122 7.92 -4.12 5.13
N PHE A 123 7.44 -5.02 4.29
CA PHE A 123 6.05 -5.47 4.28
C PHE A 123 5.95 -6.89 4.83
N SER A 124 5.49 -7.04 6.06
CA SER A 124 5.36 -8.36 6.71
C SER A 124 4.13 -9.15 6.24
N THR A 125 3.15 -8.46 5.67
CA THR A 125 1.89 -9.02 5.19
C THR A 125 1.49 -8.32 3.89
N PRO A 126 0.48 -8.83 3.16
CA PRO A 126 -0.12 -8.12 2.03
C PRO A 126 -0.84 -6.81 2.41
N ASP A 127 -0.96 -6.51 3.70
CA ASP A 127 -1.50 -5.25 4.22
C ASP A 127 -0.43 -4.17 4.26
N GLU A 128 -0.52 -3.20 3.36
CA GLU A 128 0.44 -2.09 3.27
C GLU A 128 0.42 -1.18 4.50
N GLU A 129 -0.71 -1.10 5.21
CA GLU A 129 -0.82 -0.34 6.47
C GLU A 129 0.07 -0.94 7.59
N GLY A 130 0.41 -2.23 7.48
CA GLY A 130 1.29 -2.93 8.40
C GLY A 130 2.79 -2.78 8.10
N ALA A 131 3.17 -1.95 7.13
CA ALA A 131 4.55 -1.77 6.75
C ALA A 131 5.37 -1.04 7.84
N MET A 132 6.64 -1.43 7.98
CA MET A 132 7.53 -0.87 9.00
C MET A 132 8.86 -0.43 8.39
N ALA A 133 9.38 0.70 8.85
CA ALA A 133 10.70 1.16 8.47
C ALA A 133 11.76 0.39 9.27
N VAL A 134 12.72 -0.20 8.58
CA VAL A 134 13.85 -0.94 9.15
C VAL A 134 15.17 -0.31 8.70
N SER A 135 16.17 -0.37 9.58
CA SER A 135 17.53 0.10 9.25
C SER A 135 18.05 -0.60 7.99
N SER A 136 18.89 0.11 7.22
CA SER A 136 19.51 -0.44 6.02
C SER A 136 21.03 -0.42 6.13
N VAL A 137 21.69 -1.28 5.35
CA VAL A 137 23.13 -1.19 5.14
C VAL A 137 23.42 0.03 4.27
N GLY A 138 24.45 0.80 4.63
CA GLY A 138 24.84 1.98 3.87
C GLY A 138 25.05 1.65 2.38
N LYS A 139 24.40 2.39 1.48
CA LYS A 139 24.53 2.22 0.02
C LYS A 139 25.89 2.71 -0.52
N GLY A 140 26.78 3.20 0.33
CA GLY A 140 28.14 3.61 -0.05
C GLY A 140 29.09 2.41 -0.05
N GLY A 141 29.51 1.95 -1.21
CA GLY A 141 30.53 0.91 -1.38
C GLY A 141 31.95 1.30 -0.94
N GLY A 142 32.11 2.33 -0.10
CA GLY A 142 33.39 2.77 0.43
C GLY A 142 33.45 2.48 1.92
N SER A 143 34.47 1.74 2.36
CA SER A 143 34.85 1.75 3.77
C SER A 143 34.98 3.20 4.22
N THR A 144 34.15 3.65 5.17
CA THR A 144 34.49 4.89 5.86
C THR A 144 35.78 4.64 6.64
N ALA A 145 36.59 5.68 6.89
CA ALA A 145 37.85 5.53 7.64
C ALA A 145 37.64 4.82 8.99
N LYS A 146 36.42 4.90 9.53
CA LYS A 146 35.98 4.29 10.78
C LYS A 146 35.57 2.81 10.68
N THR A 147 35.24 2.32 9.49
CA THR A 147 34.74 0.95 9.26
C THR A 147 35.62 0.12 8.32
N GLY A 148 36.74 0.67 7.84
CA GLY A 148 37.66 -0.04 6.92
C GLY A 148 38.48 -1.17 7.53
N ASN A 149 38.62 -1.23 8.85
CA ASN A 149 39.32 -2.32 9.53
C ASN A 149 38.33 -3.17 10.37
N PRO A 150 38.04 -4.42 9.96
CA PRO A 150 37.10 -5.31 10.66
C PRO A 150 37.48 -5.64 12.12
N GLY A 151 38.76 -5.48 12.48
CA GLY A 151 39.28 -5.67 13.84
C GLY A 151 38.86 -4.59 14.84
N PHE A 152 38.37 -3.45 14.34
CA PHE A 152 37.82 -2.38 15.18
C PHE A 152 36.30 -2.33 15.01
N LYS A 153 35.57 -2.34 16.13
CA LYS A 153 34.12 -2.13 16.16
C LYS A 153 33.85 -0.68 16.51
N TYR A 154 33.20 0.04 15.60
CA TYR A 154 32.89 1.44 15.78
C TYR A 154 31.39 1.63 15.99
N TRP A 155 31.04 2.46 16.96
CA TRP A 155 29.67 2.91 17.18
C TRP A 155 29.68 4.41 17.44
N GLY A 156 28.98 5.16 16.60
CA GLY A 156 28.80 6.60 16.73
C GLY A 156 27.72 7.10 15.78
N THR A 157 27.31 8.35 15.96
CA THR A 157 26.19 8.96 15.21
C THR A 157 26.60 9.62 13.90
N ASN A 158 27.90 9.68 13.59
CA ASN A 158 28.44 10.27 12.35
C ASN A 158 29.45 9.31 11.72
N LEU A 159 29.20 8.85 10.49
CA LEU A 159 30.11 8.01 9.70
C LEU A 159 31.13 8.85 8.93
#